data_AF-A0A4R4DV40-F1
#
_entry.id   AF-A0A4R4DV40-F1
#
_cell.length_a   1.000
_cell.length_b   1.000
_cell.length_c   1.000
_cell.angle_alpha   90.00
_cell.angle_beta   90.00
_cell.angle_gamma   90.00
#
_symmetry.space_group_name_H-M   'P 1'
#
loop_
_entity.id
_entity.type
_entity.pdbx_description
1 polymer ?
#
loop_
_entity_poly.entity_id
_entity_poly.type
_entity_poly.pdbx_seq_one_letter_code
_entity_poly.pdbx_strand_id
1 'polypeptide(L)'
;MELTAEQVEILFAFTRKKYVHWYDLQAEVVDHLASRIEECSAKDPSLSFETALQKVYKEFGLFGFAHIVKEKQAQLQRSSRRTWWAAFRSFFRWPHGIGLLAALLLLWQVTHLLPVWVALFLLIGPYLVSEGQLLWLRRKQRRLARPLLLLELSPLRFTAGFFYLQLAVNVNGHWSHTGLFVLGVITLLCVLVNRASIAGHQRVQREAETLYPEAFVPAG
;
A
#
# COMPACT_ATOMS: atom_id res chain seq x y z
N MET A 1 30.87 -8.40 -21.34
CA MET A 1 30.25 -9.74 -21.25
C MET A 1 28.79 -9.49 -20.96
N GLU A 2 27.87 -10.13 -21.69
CA GLU A 2 26.46 -10.13 -21.29
C GLU A 2 26.22 -11.28 -20.32
N LEU A 3 25.42 -11.05 -19.28
CA LEU A 3 25.15 -12.07 -18.26
C LEU A 3 24.19 -13.15 -18.78
N THR A 4 24.51 -14.41 -18.47
CA THR A 4 23.61 -15.53 -18.78
C THR A 4 22.43 -15.58 -17.81
N ALA A 5 21.33 -16.22 -18.20
CA ALA A 5 20.16 -16.42 -17.33
C ALA A 5 20.54 -17.09 -15.99
N GLU A 6 21.45 -18.07 -16.02
CA GLU A 6 21.96 -18.74 -14.81
C GLU A 6 22.70 -17.76 -13.87
N GLN A 7 23.51 -16.85 -14.43
CA GLN A 7 24.20 -15.82 -13.65
C GLN A 7 23.22 -14.83 -13.02
N VAL A 8 22.16 -14.47 -13.74
CA VAL A 8 21.07 -13.62 -13.20
C VAL A 8 20.36 -14.33 -12.04
N GLU A 9 20.09 -15.62 -12.13
CA GLU A 9 19.53 -16.39 -11.02
C GLU A 9 20.46 -16.44 -9.80
N ILE A 10 21.78 -16.53 -10.02
CA ILE A 10 22.77 -16.43 -8.94
C ILE A 10 22.70 -15.05 -8.27
N LEU A 11 22.52 -13.96 -9.03
CA LEU A 11 22.33 -12.62 -8.46
C LEU A 11 21.05 -12.54 -7.61
N PHE A 12 19.94 -13.09 -8.09
CA PHE A 12 18.70 -13.19 -7.31
C PHE A 12 18.88 -14.01 -6.02
N ALA A 13 19.60 -15.13 -6.08
CA ALA A 13 19.92 -15.92 -4.89
C ALA A 13 20.84 -15.15 -3.92
N PHE A 14 21.78 -14.38 -4.44
CA PHE A 14 22.69 -13.55 -3.68
C PHE A 14 21.96 -12.42 -2.94
N THR A 15 21.07 -11.69 -3.61
CA THR A 15 20.27 -10.62 -2.98
C THR A 15 19.35 -11.15 -1.88
N ARG A 16 18.72 -12.31 -2.10
CA ARG A 16 17.95 -13.02 -1.06
C ARG A 16 18.79 -13.37 0.17
N LYS A 17 20.01 -13.89 -0.01
CA LYS A 17 20.95 -14.18 1.09
C LYS A 17 21.38 -12.93 1.85
N LYS A 18 21.22 -11.74 1.26
CA LYS A 18 21.54 -10.44 1.87
C LYS A 18 20.30 -9.70 2.38
N TYR A 19 19.24 -10.44 2.73
CA TYR A 19 18.03 -9.94 3.37
C TYR A 19 17.18 -8.98 2.52
N VAL A 20 17.33 -9.03 1.19
CA VAL A 20 16.42 -8.35 0.26
C VAL A 20 15.28 -9.33 -0.08
N HIS A 21 14.17 -9.24 0.64
CA HIS A 21 13.09 -10.23 0.54
C HIS A 21 12.02 -9.90 -0.51
N TRP A 22 11.85 -8.62 -0.85
CA TRP A 22 10.83 -8.19 -1.81
C TRP A 22 11.31 -8.33 -3.25
N TYR A 23 10.45 -8.87 -4.12
CA TYR A 23 10.82 -9.21 -5.50
C TYR A 23 11.09 -7.97 -6.37
N ASP A 24 10.29 -6.91 -6.22
CA ASP A 24 10.53 -5.61 -6.88
C ASP A 24 11.90 -5.03 -6.52
N LEU A 25 12.26 -5.10 -5.24
CA LEU A 25 13.57 -4.63 -4.79
C LEU A 25 14.70 -5.56 -5.22
N GLN A 26 14.48 -6.87 -5.26
CA GLN A 26 15.45 -7.83 -5.80
C GLN A 26 15.72 -7.54 -7.27
N ALA A 27 14.67 -7.35 -8.09
CA ALA A 27 14.82 -7.07 -9.51
C ALA A 27 15.66 -5.80 -9.74
N GLU A 28 15.39 -4.73 -9.00
CA GLU A 28 16.18 -3.49 -9.09
C GLU A 28 17.64 -3.67 -8.64
N VAL A 29 17.87 -4.36 -7.53
CA VAL A 29 19.24 -4.60 -7.05
C VAL A 29 20.01 -5.52 -8.00
N VAL A 30 19.34 -6.54 -8.56
CA VAL A 30 19.94 -7.46 -9.54
C VAL A 30 20.30 -6.73 -10.82
N ASP A 31 19.42 -5.86 -11.33
CA ASP A 31 19.69 -5.03 -12.51
C ASP A 31 20.91 -4.11 -12.30
N HIS A 32 21.01 -3.48 -11.11
CA HIS A 32 22.17 -2.67 -10.75
C HIS A 32 23.44 -3.52 -10.61
N LEU A 33 23.37 -4.70 -9.98
CA LEU A 33 24.52 -5.60 -9.87
C LEU A 33 24.97 -6.09 -11.24
N ALA A 34 24.03 -6.47 -12.10
CA ALA A 34 24.26 -6.95 -13.45
C ALA A 34 25.03 -5.90 -14.25
N SER A 35 24.47 -4.71 -14.36
CA SER A 35 25.07 -3.58 -15.09
C SER A 35 26.51 -3.30 -14.62
N ARG A 36 26.76 -3.32 -13.31
CA ARG A 36 28.09 -3.04 -12.74
C ARG A 36 29.09 -4.18 -12.96
N ILE A 37 28.63 -5.43 -12.98
CA ILE A 37 29.47 -6.58 -13.32
C ILE A 37 29.85 -6.52 -14.79
N GLU A 38 28.92 -6.20 -15.67
CA GLU A 38 29.18 -6.05 -17.11
C GLU A 38 30.19 -4.92 -17.37
N GLU A 39 30.07 -3.78 -16.68
CA GLU A 39 31.06 -2.70 -16.70
C GLU A 39 32.45 -3.17 -16.20
N CYS A 40 32.51 -3.95 -15.12
CA CYS A 40 33.77 -4.50 -14.62
C CYS A 40 34.42 -5.45 -15.61
N SER A 41 33.65 -6.38 -16.17
CA SER A 41 34.12 -7.34 -17.17
C SER A 41 34.47 -6.69 -18.51
N ALA A 42 33.86 -5.55 -18.86
CA ALA A 42 34.26 -4.77 -20.03
C ALA A 42 35.62 -4.08 -19.84
N LYS A 43 35.92 -3.61 -18.62
CA LYS A 43 37.20 -2.99 -18.27
C LYS A 43 38.33 -4.01 -18.12
N ASP A 44 38.01 -5.20 -17.61
CA ASP A 44 38.96 -6.29 -17.45
C ASP A 44 38.29 -7.63 -17.83
N PRO A 45 38.45 -8.06 -19.09
CA PRO A 45 37.86 -9.29 -19.61
C PRO A 45 38.38 -10.57 -18.95
N SER A 46 39.46 -10.50 -18.16
CA SER A 46 40.03 -11.67 -17.48
C SER A 46 39.34 -12.01 -16.15
N LEU A 47 38.48 -11.11 -15.63
CA LEU A 47 37.76 -11.31 -14.39
C LEU A 47 36.67 -12.39 -14.49
N SER A 48 36.68 -13.35 -13.57
CA SER A 48 35.55 -14.27 -13.41
C SER A 48 34.32 -13.56 -12.85
N PHE A 49 33.13 -14.08 -13.17
CA PHE A 49 31.85 -13.57 -12.69
C PHE A 49 31.81 -13.47 -11.15
N GLU A 50 32.27 -14.50 -10.42
CA GLU A 50 32.22 -14.44 -8.95
C GLU A 50 33.15 -13.35 -8.38
N THR A 51 34.30 -13.15 -9.01
CA THR A 51 35.26 -12.13 -8.58
C THR A 51 34.72 -10.74 -8.88
N ALA A 52 34.10 -10.53 -10.05
CA ALA A 52 33.42 -9.30 -10.40
C ALA A 52 32.25 -9.01 -9.44
N LEU A 53 31.41 -10.01 -9.12
CA LEU A 53 30.32 -9.88 -8.14
C LEU A 53 30.84 -9.48 -6.76
N GLN A 54 31.89 -10.14 -6.25
CA GLN A 54 32.45 -9.80 -4.95
C GLN A 54 33.07 -8.39 -4.92
N LYS A 55 33.71 -7.99 -6.03
CA LYS A 55 34.26 -6.64 -6.18
C LYS A 55 33.16 -5.59 -6.16
N VAL A 56 32.11 -5.76 -6.97
CA VAL A 56 30.94 -4.87 -7.02
C VAL A 56 30.23 -4.85 -5.67
N TYR A 57 30.03 -5.99 -5.02
CA TYR A 57 29.37 -6.05 -3.71
C TYR A 57 30.16 -5.28 -2.62
N LYS A 58 31.49 -5.33 -2.65
CA LYS A 58 32.35 -4.56 -1.72
C LYS A 58 32.17 -3.04 -1.87
N GLU A 59 31.81 -2.55 -3.05
CA GLU A 59 31.54 -1.11 -3.27
C GLU A 59 30.32 -0.62 -2.47
N PHE A 60 29.38 -1.49 -2.10
CA PHE A 60 28.24 -1.14 -1.24
C PHE A 60 28.62 -0.97 0.24
N GLY A 61 29.86 -1.28 0.62
CA GLY A 61 30.40 -1.05 1.96
C GLY A 61 29.78 -1.93 3.05
N LEU A 62 30.01 -1.54 4.32
CA LEU A 62 29.66 -2.33 5.51
C LEU A 62 28.16 -2.65 5.62
N PHE A 63 27.31 -1.72 5.17
CA PHE A 63 25.86 -1.84 5.27
C PHE A 63 25.22 -2.58 4.08
N GLY A 64 26.00 -2.93 3.05
CA GLY A 64 25.52 -3.63 1.86
C GLY A 64 24.29 -2.97 1.25
N PHE A 65 23.21 -3.75 1.06
CA PHE A 65 21.98 -3.26 0.44
C PHE A 65 21.06 -2.45 1.36
N ALA A 66 21.37 -2.33 2.65
CA ALA A 66 20.47 -1.68 3.61
C ALA A 66 20.14 -0.22 3.25
N HIS A 67 21.11 0.52 2.67
CA HIS A 67 20.89 1.89 2.22
C HIS A 67 19.85 1.94 1.09
N ILE A 68 19.99 1.10 0.08
CA ILE A 68 19.09 1.02 -1.07
C ILE A 68 17.68 0.64 -0.62
N VAL A 69 17.57 -0.37 0.25
CA VAL A 69 16.29 -0.81 0.84
C VAL A 69 15.61 0.36 1.54
N LYS A 70 16.34 1.07 2.41
CA LYS A 70 15.82 2.20 3.18
C LYS A 70 15.38 3.36 2.28
N GLU A 71 16.17 3.68 1.27
CA GLU A 71 15.88 4.74 0.31
C GLU A 71 14.62 4.43 -0.49
N LYS A 72 14.50 3.20 -1.00
CA LYS A 72 13.32 2.71 -1.72
C LYS A 72 12.08 2.70 -0.85
N GLN A 73 12.20 2.22 0.39
CA GLN A 73 11.11 2.28 1.35
C GLN A 73 10.66 3.73 1.60
N ALA A 74 11.58 4.67 1.79
CA ALA A 74 11.26 6.08 1.98
C ALA A 74 10.59 6.70 0.74
N GLN A 75 11.08 6.37 -0.46
CA GLN A 75 10.50 6.81 -1.73
C GLN A 75 9.06 6.29 -1.88
N LEU A 76 8.84 5.00 -1.70
CA LEU A 76 7.54 4.35 -1.80
C LEU A 76 6.56 4.88 -0.73
N GLN A 77 7.02 5.11 0.50
CA GLN A 77 6.20 5.75 1.55
C GLN A 77 5.75 7.17 1.16
N ARG A 78 6.65 7.97 0.59
CA ARG A 78 6.30 9.32 0.09
C ARG A 78 5.30 9.25 -1.05
N SER A 79 5.53 8.36 -2.03
CA SER A 79 4.62 8.14 -3.16
C SER A 79 3.24 7.67 -2.70
N SER A 80 3.19 6.65 -1.83
CA SER A 80 1.97 6.11 -1.22
C SER A 80 1.16 7.19 -0.50
N ARG A 81 1.81 8.00 0.35
CA ARG A 81 1.18 9.12 1.03
C ARG A 81 0.64 10.17 0.05
N ARG A 82 1.39 10.49 -1.01
CA ARG A 82 0.94 11.44 -2.05
C ARG A 82 -0.27 10.91 -2.80
N THR A 83 -0.25 9.64 -3.20
CA THR A 83 -1.35 8.95 -3.89
C THR A 83 -2.61 8.92 -3.04
N TRP A 84 -2.47 8.62 -1.74
CA TRP A 84 -3.58 8.67 -0.79
C TRP A 84 -4.16 10.09 -0.68
N TRP A 85 -3.32 11.10 -0.50
CA TRP A 85 -3.77 12.49 -0.37
C TRP A 85 -4.46 12.99 -1.64
N ALA A 86 -3.96 12.60 -2.81
CA ALA A 86 -4.60 12.90 -4.08
C ALA A 86 -5.99 12.24 -4.19
N ALA A 87 -6.12 10.97 -3.79
CA ALA A 87 -7.39 10.27 -3.76
C ALA A 87 -8.35 10.92 -2.74
N PHE A 88 -7.90 11.18 -1.52
CA PHE A 88 -8.71 11.82 -0.49
C PHE A 88 -9.19 13.22 -0.90
N ARG A 89 -8.31 14.06 -1.45
CA ARG A 89 -8.66 15.41 -1.89
C ARG A 89 -9.62 15.39 -3.08
N SER A 90 -9.63 14.33 -3.88
CA SER A 90 -10.55 14.21 -5.02
C SER A 90 -12.02 14.20 -4.64
N PHE A 91 -12.37 13.70 -3.45
CA PHE A 91 -13.75 13.72 -2.93
C PHE A 91 -14.28 15.14 -2.67
N PHE A 92 -13.39 16.11 -2.44
CA PHE A 92 -13.75 17.51 -2.18
C PHE A 92 -13.64 18.38 -3.44
N ARG A 93 -13.27 17.82 -4.59
CA ARG A 93 -13.22 18.57 -5.86
C ARG A 93 -14.60 18.63 -6.49
N TRP A 94 -14.88 19.72 -7.18
CA TRP A 94 -16.10 19.86 -8.00
C TRP A 94 -16.16 18.74 -9.07
N PRO A 95 -17.32 18.08 -9.32
CA PRO A 95 -18.65 18.27 -8.72
C PRO A 95 -18.91 17.43 -7.45
N HIS A 96 -17.96 16.61 -7.00
CA HIS A 96 -18.11 15.68 -5.86
C HIS A 96 -18.46 16.38 -4.53
N GLY A 97 -18.07 17.64 -4.37
CA GLY A 97 -18.45 18.45 -3.19
C GLY A 97 -19.96 18.59 -2.99
N ILE A 98 -20.76 18.60 -4.06
CA ILE A 98 -22.23 18.61 -3.96
C ILE A 98 -22.74 17.32 -3.31
N GLY A 99 -22.15 16.18 -3.69
CA GLY A 99 -22.49 14.88 -3.10
C GLY A 99 -22.17 14.83 -1.60
N LEU A 100 -21.10 15.48 -1.16
CA LEU A 100 -20.77 15.56 0.27
C LEU A 100 -21.79 16.40 1.05
N LEU A 101 -22.22 17.54 0.50
CA LEU A 101 -23.27 18.36 1.10
C LEU A 101 -24.60 17.60 1.17
N ALA A 102 -24.97 16.91 0.09
CA ALA A 102 -26.16 16.06 0.07
C ALA A 102 -26.07 14.94 1.11
N ALA A 103 -24.89 14.32 1.30
CA ALA A 103 -24.67 13.30 2.31
C ALA A 103 -24.81 13.85 3.74
N LEU A 104 -24.34 15.07 4.02
CA LEU A 104 -24.52 15.72 5.32
C LEU A 104 -25.98 16.07 5.61
N LEU A 105 -26.73 16.53 4.60
CA LEU A 105 -28.16 16.79 4.73
C LEU A 105 -28.96 15.51 4.97
N LEU A 106 -28.64 14.44 4.22
CA LEU A 106 -29.24 13.13 4.42
C LEU A 106 -28.93 12.58 5.82
N LEU A 107 -27.69 12.77 6.29
CA LEU A 107 -27.29 12.38 7.62
C LEU A 107 -28.13 13.08 8.69
N TRP A 108 -28.33 14.40 8.55
CA TRP A 108 -29.19 15.17 9.45
C TRP A 108 -30.62 14.63 9.50
N GLN A 109 -31.20 14.31 8.34
CA GLN A 109 -32.54 13.73 8.25
C GLN A 109 -32.60 12.35 8.93
N VAL A 110 -31.64 11.48 8.67
CA VAL A 110 -31.54 10.14 9.28
C VAL A 110 -31.47 10.23 10.80
N THR A 111 -30.73 11.18 11.36
CA THR A 111 -30.50 11.27 12.81
C THR A 111 -31.66 11.92 13.58
N HIS A 112 -32.50 12.72 12.91
CA HIS A 112 -33.63 13.42 13.54
C HIS A 112 -35.00 12.81 13.24
N LEU A 113 -35.16 12.14 12.10
CA LEU A 113 -36.47 11.62 11.67
C LEU A 113 -36.65 10.12 11.90
N LEU A 114 -35.56 9.36 12.04
CA LEU A 114 -35.63 7.91 12.21
C LEU A 114 -35.40 7.48 13.66
N PRO A 115 -35.95 6.32 14.07
CA PRO A 115 -35.60 5.71 15.35
C PRO A 115 -34.09 5.47 15.46
N VAL A 116 -33.54 5.64 16.67
CA VAL A 116 -32.11 5.53 16.97
C VAL A 116 -31.47 4.26 16.39
N TRP A 117 -32.11 3.11 16.55
CA TRP A 117 -31.59 1.83 16.07
C TRP A 117 -31.53 1.74 14.54
N VAL A 118 -32.52 2.33 13.83
CA VAL A 118 -32.52 2.40 12.35
C VAL A 118 -31.39 3.32 11.90
N ALA A 119 -31.24 4.48 12.54
CA ALA A 119 -30.17 5.42 12.23
C ALA A 119 -28.79 4.76 12.42
N LEU A 120 -28.55 4.10 13.56
CA LEU A 120 -27.29 3.39 13.82
C LEU A 120 -27.01 2.32 12.77
N PHE A 121 -28.00 1.52 12.38
CA PHE A 121 -27.83 0.51 11.34
C PHE A 121 -27.42 1.13 9.99
N LEU A 122 -28.09 2.21 9.58
CA LEU A 122 -27.80 2.90 8.31
C LEU A 122 -26.42 3.58 8.31
N LEU A 123 -25.91 4.01 9.46
CA LEU A 123 -24.57 4.60 9.58
C LEU A 123 -23.48 3.52 9.57
N ILE A 124 -23.67 2.47 10.36
CA ILE A 124 -22.65 1.43 10.58
C ILE A 124 -22.52 0.52 9.35
N GLY A 125 -23.62 0.22 8.65
CA GLY A 125 -23.64 -0.69 7.49
C GLY A 125 -22.62 -0.34 6.39
N PRO A 126 -22.68 0.87 5.80
CA PRO A 126 -21.72 1.31 4.78
C PRO A 126 -20.27 1.29 5.26
N TYR A 127 -20.04 1.63 6.53
CA TYR A 127 -18.73 1.57 7.15
C TYR A 127 -18.19 0.16 7.22
N LEU A 128 -18.97 -0.81 7.71
CA LEU A 128 -18.57 -2.22 7.78
C LEU A 128 -18.28 -2.79 6.39
N VAL A 129 -19.07 -2.44 5.37
CA VAL A 129 -18.80 -2.84 3.98
C VAL A 129 -17.45 -2.29 3.51
N SER A 130 -17.13 -1.03 3.82
CA SER A 130 -15.85 -0.42 3.44
C SER A 130 -14.64 -1.07 4.13
N GLU A 131 -14.77 -1.43 5.41
CA GLU A 131 -13.74 -2.17 6.17
C GLU A 131 -13.59 -3.61 5.64
N GLY A 132 -14.70 -4.27 5.31
CA GLY A 132 -14.70 -5.60 4.67
C GLY A 132 -13.95 -5.61 3.34
N GLN A 133 -14.13 -4.58 2.51
CA GLN A 133 -13.40 -4.41 1.25
C GLN A 133 -11.89 -4.22 1.48
N LEU A 134 -11.49 -3.40 2.46
CA LEU A 134 -10.08 -3.22 2.84
C LEU A 134 -9.44 -4.53 3.32
N LEU A 135 -10.15 -5.28 4.17
CA LEU A 135 -9.68 -6.57 4.67
C LEU A 135 -9.55 -7.59 3.53
N TRP A 136 -10.50 -7.59 2.59
CA TRP A 136 -10.44 -8.45 1.41
C TRP A 136 -9.23 -8.14 0.53
N LEU A 137 -8.96 -6.87 0.24
CA LEU A 137 -7.77 -6.44 -0.51
C LEU A 137 -6.48 -6.84 0.20
N ARG A 138 -6.41 -6.65 1.51
CA ARG A 138 -5.25 -7.05 2.32
C ARG A 138 -5.04 -8.57 2.32
N ARG A 139 -6.12 -9.36 2.41
CA ARG A 139 -6.06 -10.82 2.31
C ARG A 139 -5.61 -11.26 0.93
N LYS A 140 -6.10 -10.62 -0.13
CA LYS A 140 -5.68 -10.89 -1.52
C LYS A 140 -4.19 -10.61 -1.70
N GLN A 141 -3.68 -9.50 -1.16
CA GLN A 141 -2.27 -9.17 -1.17
C GLN A 141 -1.41 -10.20 -0.43
N ARG A 142 -1.84 -10.68 0.75
CA ARG A 142 -1.09 -11.71 1.51
C ARG A 142 -1.00 -13.06 0.80
N ARG A 143 -1.81 -13.30 -0.23
CA ARG A 143 -1.80 -14.53 -1.03
C ARG A 143 -0.84 -14.46 -2.23
N LEU A 144 -0.17 -13.33 -2.45
CA LEU A 144 0.83 -13.20 -3.51
C LEU A 144 2.03 -14.11 -3.22
N ALA A 145 2.42 -14.91 -4.22
CA ALA A 145 3.54 -15.84 -4.09
C ALA A 145 4.88 -15.11 -3.91
N ARG A 146 5.03 -13.95 -4.55
CA ARG A 146 6.21 -13.09 -4.45
C ARG A 146 5.83 -11.77 -3.76
N PRO A 147 6.35 -11.48 -2.56
CA PRO A 147 6.03 -10.23 -1.85
C PRO A 147 6.63 -9.04 -2.59
N LEU A 148 5.84 -7.98 -2.73
CA LEU A 148 6.22 -6.73 -3.39
C LEU A 148 6.21 -5.59 -2.36
N LEU A 149 7.33 -4.87 -2.24
CA LEU A 149 7.49 -3.77 -1.28
C LEU A 149 6.50 -2.64 -1.58
N LEU A 150 6.29 -2.32 -2.87
CA LEU A 150 5.31 -1.29 -3.27
C LEU A 150 3.89 -1.60 -2.81
N LEU A 151 3.49 -2.88 -2.80
CA LEU A 151 2.18 -3.28 -2.31
C LEU A 151 2.13 -3.26 -0.79
N GLU A 152 3.21 -3.64 -0.11
CA GLU A 152 3.26 -3.61 1.36
C GLU A 152 3.16 -2.19 1.91
N LEU A 153 3.79 -1.23 1.24
CA LEU A 153 3.71 0.20 1.55
C LEU A 153 2.51 0.90 0.91
N SER A 154 1.59 0.15 0.30
CA SER A 154 0.35 0.68 -0.26
C SER A 154 -0.42 1.51 0.78
N PRO A 155 -1.18 2.55 0.36
CA PRO A 155 -1.89 3.45 1.27
C PRO A 155 -3.15 2.84 1.92
N LEU A 156 -3.11 1.59 2.38
CA LEU A 156 -4.19 0.94 3.12
C LEU A 156 -4.20 1.43 4.57
N ARG A 157 -5.04 2.42 4.87
CA ARG A 157 -5.28 2.89 6.24
C ARG A 157 -6.57 2.27 6.78
N PHE A 158 -6.50 1.69 7.98
CA PHE A 158 -7.64 1.13 8.70
C PHE A 158 -8.12 2.11 9.76
N THR A 159 -9.42 2.38 9.79
CA THR A 159 -10.03 3.30 10.77
C THR A 159 -10.76 2.60 11.92
N ALA A 160 -10.83 1.27 11.87
CA ALA A 160 -11.47 0.39 12.87
C ALA A 160 -11.29 0.83 14.33
N GLY A 161 -10.04 0.94 14.81
CA GLY A 161 -9.77 1.25 16.21
C GLY A 161 -10.36 2.59 16.67
N PHE A 162 -10.22 3.62 15.84
CA PHE A 162 -10.78 4.96 16.12
C PHE A 162 -12.31 4.94 16.12
N PHE A 163 -12.91 4.25 15.16
CA PHE A 163 -14.36 4.12 15.04
C PHE A 163 -14.99 3.40 16.25
N TYR A 164 -14.42 2.26 16.67
CA TYR A 164 -14.93 1.52 17.83
C TYR A 164 -14.76 2.26 19.13
N LEU A 165 -13.65 3.00 19.29
CA LEU A 165 -13.46 3.89 20.44
C LEU A 165 -14.57 4.93 20.53
N GLN A 166 -14.92 5.56 19.42
CA GLN A 166 -16.01 6.54 19.37
C GLN A 166 -17.36 5.92 19.72
N LEU A 167 -17.66 4.73 19.18
CA LEU A 167 -18.89 4.01 19.49
C LEU A 167 -18.97 3.72 21.00
N ALA A 168 -17.89 3.20 21.60
CA ALA A 168 -17.84 2.88 23.02
C ALA A 168 -18.05 4.09 23.93
N VAL A 169 -17.48 5.26 23.58
CA VAL A 169 -17.67 6.51 24.35
C VAL A 169 -19.12 6.98 24.34
N ASN A 170 -19.87 6.73 23.26
CA ASN A 170 -21.27 7.18 23.14
C ASN A 170 -22.29 6.16 23.68
N VAL A 171 -21.92 4.90 23.90
CA VAL A 171 -22.81 3.86 24.45
C VAL A 171 -23.21 4.12 25.90
N ASN A 172 -22.39 4.84 26.67
CA ASN A 172 -22.69 5.16 28.08
C ASN A 172 -23.66 6.36 28.25
N GLY A 173 -24.01 7.06 27.17
CA GLY A 173 -25.00 8.14 27.17
C GLY A 173 -26.29 7.72 26.48
N HIS A 174 -27.44 8.26 26.90
CA HIS A 174 -28.63 8.20 26.07
C HIS A 174 -28.32 8.87 24.73
N TRP A 175 -28.55 8.17 23.61
CA TRP A 175 -28.26 8.68 22.28
C TRP A 175 -29.08 9.94 22.00
N SER A 176 -28.47 11.11 22.15
CA SER A 176 -29.05 12.37 21.70
C SER A 176 -28.98 12.48 20.19
N HIS A 177 -29.91 13.21 19.58
CA HIS A 177 -29.88 13.49 18.14
C HIS A 177 -28.55 14.12 17.70
N THR A 178 -27.99 15.01 18.54
CA THR A 178 -26.68 15.63 18.32
C THR A 178 -25.55 14.60 18.36
N GLY A 179 -25.56 13.67 19.32
CA GLY A 179 -24.57 12.60 19.41
C GLY A 179 -24.59 11.66 18.22
N LEU A 180 -25.78 11.27 17.76
CA LEU A 180 -25.96 10.46 16.54
C LEU A 180 -25.49 11.19 15.29
N PHE A 181 -25.74 12.50 15.19
CA PHE A 181 -25.26 13.30 14.08
C PHE A 181 -23.73 13.38 14.05
N VAL A 182 -23.09 13.65 15.19
CA VAL A 182 -21.62 13.66 15.30
C VAL A 182 -21.02 12.29 14.96
N LEU A 183 -21.65 11.20 15.44
CA LEU A 183 -21.28 9.84 15.04
C LEU A 183 -21.37 9.65 13.53
N GLY A 184 -22.45 10.09 12.92
CA GLY A 184 -22.66 10.02 11.49
C GLY A 184 -21.60 10.78 10.68
N VAL A 185 -21.23 11.99 11.11
CA VAL A 185 -20.21 12.81 10.42
C VAL A 185 -18.85 12.11 10.48
N ILE A 186 -18.49 11.57 11.63
CA ILE A 186 -17.22 10.86 11.79
C ILE A 186 -17.24 9.53 11.02
N THR A 187 -18.37 8.82 11.00
CA THR A 187 -18.57 7.62 10.19
C THR A 187 -18.38 7.92 8.71
N LEU A 188 -18.99 8.99 8.22
CA LEU A 188 -18.85 9.46 6.84
C LEU A 188 -17.37 9.77 6.52
N LEU A 189 -16.67 10.46 7.42
CA LEU A 189 -15.24 10.73 7.26
C LEU A 189 -14.41 9.44 7.20
N CYS A 190 -14.69 8.47 8.07
CA CYS A 190 -14.01 7.16 8.07
C CYS A 190 -14.27 6.41 6.77
N VAL A 191 -15.51 6.40 6.27
CA VAL A 191 -15.86 5.83 4.97
C VAL A 191 -15.07 6.51 3.84
N LEU A 192 -14.97 7.85 3.83
CA LEU A 192 -14.18 8.57 2.84
C LEU A 192 -12.69 8.21 2.91
N VAL A 193 -12.13 8.08 4.11
CA VAL A 193 -10.75 7.61 4.32
C VAL A 193 -10.57 6.20 3.78
N ASN A 194 -11.49 5.28 4.06
CA ASN A 194 -11.44 3.90 3.57
C ASN A 194 -11.55 3.84 2.04
N ARG A 195 -12.44 4.63 1.45
CA ARG A 195 -12.60 4.71 -0.01
C ARG A 195 -11.37 5.33 -0.67
N ALA A 196 -10.75 6.34 -0.06
CA ALA A 196 -9.47 6.89 -0.52
C ALA A 196 -8.34 5.85 -0.47
N SER A 197 -8.28 5.07 0.61
CA SER A 197 -7.32 3.98 0.78
C SER A 197 -7.49 2.88 -0.28
N ILE A 198 -8.73 2.47 -0.55
CA ILE A 198 -9.06 1.48 -1.61
C ILE A 198 -8.64 2.01 -2.99
N ALA A 199 -9.04 3.24 -3.32
CA ALA A 199 -8.70 3.84 -4.61
C ALA A 199 -7.18 4.02 -4.80
N GLY A 200 -6.48 4.42 -3.74
CA GLY A 200 -5.02 4.49 -3.74
C GLY A 200 -4.36 3.13 -3.93
N HIS A 201 -4.82 2.10 -3.20
CA HIS A 201 -4.30 0.74 -3.34
C HIS A 201 -4.51 0.18 -4.74
N GLN A 202 -5.69 0.36 -5.33
CA GLN A 202 -5.98 -0.11 -6.70
C GLN A 202 -5.05 0.52 -7.74
N ARG A 203 -4.66 1.78 -7.57
CA ARG A 203 -3.70 2.45 -8.46
C ARG A 203 -2.31 1.81 -8.35
N VAL A 204 -1.83 1.62 -7.11
CA VAL A 204 -0.54 0.97 -6.85
C VAL A 204 -0.55 -0.49 -7.33
N GLN A 205 -1.68 -1.17 -7.21
CA GLN A 205 -1.82 -2.55 -7.69
C GLN A 205 -1.73 -2.63 -9.22
N ARG A 206 -2.37 -1.73 -9.96
CA ARG A 206 -2.23 -1.68 -11.43
C ARG A 206 -0.79 -1.42 -11.84
N GLU A 207 -0.12 -0.48 -11.17
CA GLU A 207 1.31 -0.21 -11.40
C GLU A 207 2.16 -1.45 -11.13
N ALA A 208 1.90 -2.17 -10.03
CA ALA A 208 2.55 -3.43 -9.70
C ALA A 208 2.33 -4.51 -10.78
N GLU A 209 1.09 -4.66 -11.26
CA GLU A 209 0.74 -5.63 -12.32
C GLU A 209 1.44 -5.29 -13.64
N THR A 210 1.62 -4.00 -13.95
CA THR A 210 2.34 -3.56 -15.16
C THR A 210 3.86 -3.76 -15.07
N LEU A 211 4.46 -3.53 -13.89
CA LEU A 211 5.91 -3.58 -13.71
C LEU A 211 6.42 -4.98 -13.38
N TYR A 212 5.63 -5.77 -12.65
CA TYR A 212 6.05 -7.07 -12.11
C TYR A 212 4.96 -8.13 -12.35
N PRO A 213 4.59 -8.43 -13.63
CA PRO A 213 3.54 -9.39 -13.93
C PRO A 213 3.83 -10.79 -13.37
N GLU A 214 5.10 -11.19 -13.32
CA GLU A 214 5.54 -12.47 -12.76
C GLU A 214 5.16 -12.68 -11.29
N ALA A 215 5.00 -11.59 -10.52
CA ALA A 215 4.60 -11.68 -9.12
C ALA A 215 3.13 -12.11 -8.94
N PHE A 216 2.32 -12.03 -10.00
CA PHE A 216 0.90 -12.35 -10.00
C PHE A 216 0.56 -13.68 -10.65
N VAL A 217 1.52 -14.33 -11.31
CA VAL A 217 1.34 -15.69 -11.87
C VAL A 217 1.37 -16.70 -10.70
N PRO A 218 0.37 -17.60 -10.58
CA PRO A 218 0.42 -18.65 -9.58
C PRO A 218 1.66 -19.52 -9.79
N ALA A 219 2.34 -19.89 -8.70
CA ALA A 219 3.43 -20.86 -8.79
C ALA A 219 2.87 -22.17 -9.35
N GLY A 220 3.33 -22.55 -10.54
CA GLY A 220 2.98 -23.81 -11.21
C GLY A 220 3.53 -25.02 -10.47
#